data_AF-A0A536LJS1-F1
#
_entry.id   AF-A0A536LJS1-F1
#
_cell.length_a   1.000
_cell.length_b   1.000
_cell.length_c   1.000
_cell.angle_alpha   90.00
_cell.angle_beta   90.00
_cell.angle_gamma   90.00
#
_symmetry.space_group_name_H-M   'P 1'
#
loop_
_entity.id
_entity.type
_entity.pdbx_description
1 polymer ?
#
loop_
_entity_poly.entity_id
_entity_poly.type
_entity_poly.pdbx_seq_one_letter_code
_entity_poly.pdbx_strand_id
1 'polypeptide(L)'
;MRPVRGGYGWFWLVQIAAVVDTALLFAAGVILRDAEALALAFVVLLTLGWILFRPGRIVPVLVRGLVFADVAFWMLPAAVTNAASHDSPASIILP
;
A
#
# COMPACT_ATOMS: atom_id res chain seq x y z
N MET A 1 0.46 -22.55 29.75
CA MET A 1 0.73 -21.66 28.61
C MET A 1 -0.36 -20.59 28.60
N ARG A 2 -0.01 -19.30 28.81
CA ARG A 2 -1.01 -18.22 28.76
C ARG A 2 -1.44 -18.03 27.30
N PRO A 3 -2.74 -17.78 27.01
CA PRO A 3 -3.17 -17.49 25.66
C PRO A 3 -2.48 -16.20 25.22
N VAL A 4 -1.69 -16.27 24.15
CA VAL A 4 -1.23 -15.09 23.44
C VAL A 4 -2.52 -14.45 22.92
N ARG A 5 -3.00 -13.40 23.58
CA ARG A 5 -4.02 -12.52 22.99
C ARG A 5 -3.45 -12.10 21.64
N GLY A 6 -4.00 -12.67 20.56
CA GLY A 6 -3.59 -12.38 19.19
C GLY A 6 -3.81 -10.91 18.94
N GLY A 7 -2.78 -10.11 19.22
CA GLY A 7 -2.88 -8.67 19.21
C GLY A 7 -3.01 -8.21 17.78
N TYR A 8 -4.18 -7.69 17.43
CA TYR A 8 -4.34 -6.71 16.35
C TYR A 8 -3.47 -5.49 16.72
N GLY A 9 -2.17 -5.58 16.45
CA GLY A 9 -1.19 -4.52 16.71
C GLY A 9 -0.79 -3.82 15.42
N TRP A 10 -0.10 -2.70 15.55
CA TRP A 10 0.37 -1.88 14.42
C TRP A 10 1.05 -2.69 13.31
N PHE A 11 1.85 -3.69 13.69
CA PHE A 11 2.48 -4.61 12.75
C PHE A 11 1.48 -5.30 11.83
N TRP A 12 0.37 -5.83 12.36
CA TRP A 12 -0.65 -6.51 11.56
C TRP A 12 -1.41 -5.54 10.64
N LEU A 13 -1.72 -4.33 11.12
CA LEU A 13 -2.36 -3.29 10.31
C LEU A 13 -1.48 -2.89 9.12
N VAL A 14 -0.18 -2.74 9.35
CA VAL A 14 0.81 -2.48 8.29
C VAL A 14 0.86 -3.62 7.27
N GLN A 15 0.72 -4.88 7.72
CA GLN A 15 0.65 -6.03 6.82
C GLN A 15 -0.61 -6.02 5.94
N ILE A 16 -1.77 -5.73 6.51
CA ILE A 16 -3.00 -5.60 5.71
C ILE A 16 -2.91 -4.43 4.75
N ALA A 17 -2.46 -3.27 5.24
CA ALA A 17 -2.37 -2.06 4.43
C ALA A 17 -1.61 -2.35 3.13
N ALA A 18 -0.45 -3.01 3.18
CA ALA A 18 0.28 -3.23 1.93
C ALA A 18 -0.15 -4.45 1.12
N VAL A 19 -0.97 -5.36 1.68
CA VAL A 19 -1.73 -6.30 0.83
C VAL A 19 -2.75 -5.53 -0.01
N VAL A 20 -3.50 -4.62 0.62
CA VAL A 20 -4.48 -3.76 -0.06
C VAL A 20 -3.78 -2.86 -1.07
N ASP A 21 -2.69 -2.21 -0.68
CA ASP A 21 -1.92 -1.32 -1.56
C ASP A 21 -1.35 -2.04 -2.77
N THR A 22 -0.79 -3.25 -2.58
CA THR A 22 -0.34 -4.08 -3.71
C THR A 22 -1.49 -4.36 -4.67
N ALA A 23 -2.68 -4.73 -4.15
CA ALA A 23 -3.84 -5.03 -4.97
C ALA A 23 -4.33 -3.80 -5.76
N LEU A 24 -4.37 -2.63 -5.11
CA LEU A 24 -4.79 -1.37 -5.73
C LEU A 24 -3.80 -0.91 -6.80
N LEU A 25 -2.50 -0.88 -6.49
CA LEU A 25 -1.45 -0.51 -7.44
C LEU A 25 -1.40 -1.46 -8.63
N PHE A 26 -1.56 -2.76 -8.39
CA PHE A 26 -1.61 -3.75 -9.46
C PHE A 26 -2.85 -3.54 -10.35
N ALA A 27 -4.03 -3.37 -9.76
CA ALA A 27 -5.25 -3.11 -10.52
C ALA A 27 -5.16 -1.82 -11.33
N ALA A 28 -4.66 -0.73 -10.73
CA ALA A 28 -4.44 0.55 -11.40
C ALA A 28 -3.45 0.40 -12.56
N GLY A 29 -2.31 -0.25 -12.33
CA GLY A 29 -1.31 -0.48 -13.36
C GLY A 29 -1.82 -1.33 -14.53
N VAL A 30 -2.66 -2.34 -14.27
CA VAL A 30 -3.29 -3.14 -15.34
C VAL A 30 -4.34 -2.34 -16.10
N ILE A 31 -5.24 -1.64 -15.40
CA ILE A 31 -6.38 -0.90 -16.00
C ILE A 31 -5.88 0.29 -16.81
N LEU A 32 -4.98 1.10 -16.22
CA LEU A 32 -4.45 2.32 -16.82
C LEU A 32 -3.22 2.06 -17.71
N ARG A 33 -2.75 0.81 -17.76
CA ARG A 33 -1.50 0.40 -18.45
C ARG A 33 -0.28 1.20 -17.99
N ASP A 34 -0.25 1.51 -16.71
CA ASP A 34 0.81 2.28 -16.06
C ASP A 34 1.92 1.35 -15.53
N ALA A 35 3.11 1.48 -16.11
CA ALA A 35 4.28 0.71 -15.72
C ALA A 35 4.81 1.12 -14.33
N GLU A 36 4.65 2.38 -13.92
CA GLU A 36 5.11 2.87 -12.62
C GLU A 36 4.29 2.27 -11.49
N ALA A 37 2.95 2.24 -11.64
CA ALA A 37 2.06 1.57 -10.70
C ALA A 37 2.36 0.06 -10.58
N LEU A 38 2.66 -0.63 -11.69
CA LEU A 38 3.06 -2.04 -11.66
C LEU A 38 4.42 -2.24 -10.97
N ALA A 39 5.38 -1.35 -11.19
CA ALA A 39 6.68 -1.40 -10.53
C ALA A 39 6.55 -1.20 -9.01
N LEU A 40 5.74 -0.23 -8.59
CA LEU A 40 5.43 0.00 -7.17
C LEU A 40 4.71 -1.22 -6.55
N ALA A 41 3.71 -1.78 -7.23
CA ALA A 41 3.04 -3.00 -6.76
C ALA A 41 4.03 -4.15 -6.54
N PHE A 42 4.98 -4.32 -7.46
CA PHE A 42 6.04 -5.32 -7.33
C PHE A 42 6.97 -5.05 -6.14
N VAL A 43 7.36 -3.81 -5.90
CA VAL A 43 8.19 -3.41 -4.75
C VAL A 43 7.46 -3.67 -3.42
N VAL A 44 6.18 -3.32 -3.34
CA VAL A 44 5.36 -3.58 -2.15
C VAL A 44 5.23 -5.09 -1.91
N LEU A 45 5.01 -5.88 -2.97
CA LEU A 45 4.93 -7.34 -2.87
C LEU A 45 6.26 -7.96 -2.43
N LEU A 46 7.39 -7.51 -2.98
CA LEU A 46 8.71 -7.97 -2.60
C LEU A 46 9.01 -7.68 -1.12
N THR A 47 8.72 -6.46 -0.66
CA THR A 47 8.94 -6.09 0.74
C THR A 47 7.98 -6.81 1.68
N LEU A 48 6.74 -7.08 1.26
CA LEU A 48 5.80 -7.94 1.98
C LEU A 48 6.35 -9.36 2.13
N GLY A 49 6.83 -9.96 1.05
CA GLY A 49 7.45 -11.29 1.06
C GLY A 49 8.70 -11.33 1.95
N TRP A 50 9.60 -10.35 1.80
CA TRP A 50 10.85 -10.26 2.58
C TRP A 50 10.60 -10.20 4.09
N ILE A 51 9.58 -9.45 4.54
CA ILE A 51 9.23 -9.30 5.96
C ILE A 51 8.80 -10.64 6.59
N LEU A 52 8.20 -11.55 5.84
CA LEU A 52 7.80 -12.87 6.36
C LEU A 52 9.01 -13.72 6.81
N PHE A 53 10.18 -13.46 6.23
CA PHE A 53 11.42 -14.16 6.54
C PHE A 53 12.35 -13.38 7.48
N ARG A 54 11.96 -12.15 7.89
CA ARG A 54 12.81 -11.28 8.70
C ARG A 54 12.47 -11.40 10.20
N PRO A 55 13.45 -11.71 11.07
CA PRO A 55 13.22 -11.70 12.51
C PRO A 55 13.06 -10.27 13.03
N GLY A 56 12.12 -10.07 13.97
CA GLY A 56 11.82 -8.78 14.57
C GLY A 56 10.72 -7.98 13.85
N ARG A 57 10.26 -6.89 14.47
CA ARG A 57 9.08 -6.13 13.99
C ARG A 57 9.38 -4.68 13.61
N ILE A 58 10.47 -4.09 14.12
CA ILE A 58 10.77 -2.66 13.96
C ILE A 58 11.21 -2.34 12.53
N VAL A 59 12.24 -3.02 12.03
CA VAL A 59 12.78 -2.81 10.67
C VAL A 59 11.70 -3.00 9.59
N PRO A 60 10.90 -4.10 9.60
CA PRO A 60 9.73 -4.25 8.74
C PRO A 60 8.79 -3.04 8.70
N VAL A 61 8.43 -2.50 9.87
CA VAL A 61 7.51 -1.37 9.99
C VAL A 61 8.13 -0.10 9.43
N LEU A 62 9.41 0.16 9.69
CA LEU A 62 10.11 1.34 9.17
C LEU A 62 10.23 1.31 7.65
N VAL A 63 10.67 0.19 7.08
CA VAL A 63 10.77 0.03 5.61
C VAL A 63 9.42 0.24 4.96
N ARG A 64 8.36 -0.33 5.54
CA ARG A 64 7.01 -0.21 5.00
C ARG A 64 6.43 1.19 5.16
N GLY A 65 6.75 1.87 6.27
CA GLY A 65 6.43 3.27 6.47
C GLY A 65 7.06 4.17 5.40
N LEU A 66 8.31 3.90 5.00
CA LEU A 66 8.98 4.62 3.93
C LEU A 66 8.33 4.38 2.57
N VAL A 67 8.00 3.13 2.23
CA VAL A 67 7.31 2.81 0.97
C VAL A 67 5.94 3.51 0.92
N PHE A 68 5.17 3.49 2.00
CA PHE A 68 3.90 4.21 2.06
C PHE A 68 4.06 5.73 1.99
N ALA A 69 5.10 6.29 2.61
CA ALA A 69 5.35 7.73 2.55
C ALA A 69 5.63 8.18 1.11
N ASP A 70 6.36 7.39 0.34
CA ASP A 70 6.62 7.66 -1.09
C ASP A 70 5.31 7.63 -1.90
N VAL A 71 4.53 6.54 -1.79
CA VAL A 71 3.22 6.43 -2.45
C VAL A 71 2.30 7.59 -2.08
N ALA A 72 2.20 7.90 -0.78
CA ALA A 72 1.37 9.00 -0.31
C ALA A 72 1.84 10.36 -0.84
N PHE A 73 3.16 10.61 -0.89
CA PHE A 73 3.72 11.85 -1.42
C PHE A 73 3.30 12.08 -2.87
N TRP A 74 3.32 11.04 -3.70
CA TRP A 74 2.92 11.13 -5.11
C TRP A 74 1.40 11.12 -5.33
N MET A 75 0.64 10.43 -4.49
CA MET A 75 -0.83 10.38 -4.61
C MET A 75 -1.54 11.59 -4.00
N LEU A 76 -0.90 12.32 -3.08
CA LEU A 76 -1.53 13.41 -2.35
C LEU A 76 -2.11 14.51 -3.26
N PRO A 77 -1.40 15.01 -4.30
CA PRO A 77 -1.94 16.06 -5.17
C PRO A 77 -3.22 15.61 -5.88
N ALA A 78 -3.21 14.39 -6.44
CA ALA A 78 -4.37 13.81 -7.12
C ALA A 78 -5.55 13.61 -6.16
N ALA A 79 -5.28 13.12 -4.95
CA ALA A 79 -6.32 12.96 -3.92
C ALA A 79 -6.96 14.30 -3.54
N VAL A 80 -6.14 15.36 -3.39
CA VAL A 80 -6.62 16.71 -3.07
C VAL A 80 -7.45 17.28 -4.23
N THR A 81 -7.00 17.14 -5.48
CA THR A 81 -7.76 17.64 -6.64
C THR A 81 -9.07 16.90 -6.83
N ASN A 82 -9.10 15.58 -6.63
CA ASN A 82 -10.32 14.78 -6.70
C ASN A 82 -11.32 15.17 -5.60
N ALA A 83 -10.83 15.37 -4.38
CA ALA A 83 -11.67 15.79 -3.24
C ALA A 83 -12.26 17.20 -3.45
N ALA A 84 -11.48 18.13 -4.01
CA ALA A 84 -11.93 19.49 -4.29
C ALA A 84 -12.92 19.56 -5.47
N SER A 85 -12.78 18.65 -6.45
CA SER A 85 -13.61 18.65 -7.67
C SER A 85 -14.91 17.84 -7.52
N HIS A 86 -15.15 17.22 -6.35
CA HIS A 86 -16.25 16.26 -6.12
C HIS A 86 -16.32 15.15 -7.17
N ASP A 87 -15.16 14.76 -7.71
CA ASP A 87 -15.11 13.79 -8.80
C ASP A 87 -15.51 12.40 -8.28
N SER A 88 -16.33 11.70 -9.07
CA SER A 88 -16.77 10.36 -8.70
C SER A 88 -15.64 9.36 -8.94
N PRO A 89 -15.53 8.27 -8.14
CA PRO A 89 -14.57 7.21 -8.43
C PRO A 89 -14.71 6.64 -9.86
N ALA A 90 -15.92 6.72 -10.43
CA ALA A 90 -16.20 6.29 -11.80
C ALA A 90 -15.62 7.24 -12.87
N SER A 91 -15.54 8.55 -12.63
CA SER A 91 -14.96 9.52 -13.58
C SER A 91 -13.43 9.46 -13.62
N ILE A 92 -12.79 8.81 -12.64
CA ILE A 92 -11.34 8.57 -12.62
C ILE A 92 -10.96 7.30 -13.40
N ILE A 93 -11.87 6.32 -13.48
CA ILE A 93 -11.62 5.00 -14.10
C ILE A 93 -12.05 4.97 -15.58
N LEU A 94 -13.06 5.77 -15.96
CA LEU A 94 -13.57 5.86 -17.33
C LEU A 94 -13.17 7.23 -17.91
N PRO A 95 -12.39 7.27 -19.01
CA PRO A 95 -12.04 8.52 -19.69
C PRO A 95 -13.25 9.16 -20.39
#